data_AF-A0A524NRQ2-F1
#
_entry.id   AF-A0A524NRQ2-F1
#
_cell.length_a   1.000
_cell.length_b   1.000
_cell.length_c   1.000
_cell.angle_alpha   90.00
_cell.angle_beta   90.00
_cell.angle_gamma   90.00
#
_symmetry.space_group_name_H-M   'P 1'
#
loop_
_entity.id
_entity.type
_entity.pdbx_description
1 polymer ?
#
loop_
_entity_poly.entity_id
_entity_poly.type
_entity_poly.pdbx_seq_one_letter_code
_entity_poly.pdbx_strand_id
1 'polypeptide(L)'
;MSLELYRKLLAELGDYLCELEFYNWGEPLLCKSINTMVQEASRRGISTTISTNFSIPFDEQKAERLVASGLTVLGVSIDGARQESYEQYRVRGDLETVLHNCRLVREAKRRLGSETPRMIWEFHIFPHNVDDIEAVRSMSRELGMEAAIGKGWVIGADWD
;
A
#
# COMPACT_ATOMS: atom_id res chain seq x y z
N MET A 1 -8.59 3.61 15.02
CA MET A 1 -9.52 4.73 15.23
C MET A 1 -10.94 4.26 14.96
N SER A 2 -11.94 4.66 15.77
CA SER A 2 -13.34 4.36 15.47
C SER A 2 -13.85 5.24 14.32
N LEU A 3 -14.84 4.76 13.57
CA LEU A 3 -15.45 5.55 12.49
C LEU A 3 -16.11 6.83 13.01
N GLU A 4 -16.63 6.80 14.24
CA GLU A 4 -17.22 7.99 14.88
C GLU A 4 -16.16 9.09 15.11
N LEU A 5 -15.00 8.73 15.68
CA LEU A 5 -13.92 9.69 15.90
C LEU A 5 -13.37 10.22 14.58
N TYR A 6 -13.19 9.35 13.59
CA TYR A 6 -12.78 9.75 12.23
C TYR A 6 -13.71 10.81 11.65
N ARG A 7 -15.03 10.60 11.72
CA ARG A 7 -16.02 11.56 11.18
C ARG A 7 -16.02 12.89 11.91
N LYS A 8 -15.79 12.90 13.24
CA LYS A 8 -15.62 14.13 14.02
C LYS A 8 -14.41 14.92 13.51
N LEU A 9 -13.26 14.27 13.38
CA LEU A 9 -12.05 14.89 12.84
C LEU A 9 -12.22 15.38 11.41
N LEU A 10 -12.87 14.59 10.55
CA LEU A 10 -13.13 14.98 9.16
C LEU A 10 -14.12 16.16 9.07
N ALA A 11 -15.07 16.26 10.00
CA ALA A 11 -15.98 17.40 10.06
C ALA A 11 -15.27 18.69 10.50
N GLU A 12 -14.31 18.59 11.44
CA GLU A 12 -13.57 19.74 11.95
C GLU A 12 -12.46 20.21 11.00
N LEU A 13 -11.75 19.28 10.38
CA LEU A 13 -10.52 19.55 9.63
C LEU A 13 -10.70 19.44 8.12
N GLY A 14 -11.71 18.72 7.63
CA GLY A 14 -11.81 18.27 6.24
C GLY A 14 -11.72 19.37 5.20
N ASP A 15 -12.22 20.57 5.49
CA ASP A 15 -12.19 21.71 4.56
C ASP A 15 -10.78 22.31 4.38
N TYR A 16 -9.83 21.94 5.25
CA TYR A 16 -8.44 22.39 5.23
C TYR A 16 -7.44 21.31 4.77
N LEU A 17 -7.89 20.05 4.68
CA LEU A 17 -7.01 18.93 4.38
C LEU A 17 -6.82 18.75 2.87
N CYS A 18 -5.57 18.62 2.44
CA CYS A 18 -5.24 18.21 1.08
C CYS A 18 -5.05 16.68 0.97
N GLU A 19 -4.55 16.05 2.03
CA GLU A 19 -4.20 14.63 2.06
C GLU A 19 -4.51 13.99 3.41
N LEU A 20 -4.85 12.70 3.37
CA LEU A 20 -4.95 11.81 4.51
C LEU A 20 -4.15 10.53 4.29
N GLU A 21 -3.24 10.25 5.22
CA GLU A 21 -2.42 9.05 5.24
C GLU A 21 -2.98 8.06 6.26
N PHE A 22 -3.39 6.88 5.79
CA PHE A 22 -3.94 5.82 6.63
C PHE A 22 -2.89 4.75 6.93
N TYR A 23 -1.72 5.13 7.45
CA TYR A 23 -0.66 4.20 7.83
C TYR A 23 0.26 4.82 8.89
N ASN A 24 1.14 3.98 9.45
CA ASN A 24 2.34 4.28 10.25
C ASN A 24 2.66 2.99 11.03
N TRP A 25 1.78 2.64 11.98
CA TRP A 25 1.85 1.40 12.75
C TRP A 25 0.65 0.49 12.47
N GLY A 26 0.91 -0.77 12.16
CA GLY A 26 -0.12 -1.80 11.93
C GLY A 26 -0.46 -2.02 10.44
N GLU A 27 -1.57 -2.71 10.20
CA GLU A 27 -2.05 -3.04 8.85
C GLU A 27 -3.42 -2.35 8.60
N PRO A 28 -3.47 -1.29 7.79
CA PRO A 28 -4.68 -0.49 7.56
C PRO A 28 -5.84 -1.30 6.99
N LEU A 29 -5.57 -2.30 6.15
CA LEU A 29 -6.60 -3.11 5.50
C LEU A 29 -7.31 -4.08 6.47
N LEU A 30 -6.82 -4.23 7.71
CA LEU A 30 -7.55 -4.93 8.78
C LEU A 30 -8.66 -4.05 9.40
N CYS A 31 -8.63 -2.74 9.19
CA CYS A 31 -9.68 -1.85 9.67
C CYS A 31 -10.96 -2.03 8.84
N LYS A 32 -12.01 -2.60 9.45
CA LYS A 32 -13.30 -2.86 8.77
C LYS A 32 -13.93 -1.64 8.09
N SER A 33 -13.63 -0.44 8.59
CA SER A 33 -14.19 0.81 8.09
C SER A 33 -13.28 1.55 7.09
N ILE A 34 -12.11 0.99 6.73
CA ILE A 34 -11.10 1.71 5.93
C ILE A 34 -11.66 2.23 4.59
N ASN A 35 -12.40 1.39 3.85
CA ASN A 35 -13.00 1.79 2.57
C ASN A 35 -14.04 2.90 2.75
N THR A 36 -14.79 2.90 3.86
CA THR A 36 -15.75 3.98 4.18
C THR A 36 -15.02 5.28 4.48
N MET A 37 -13.93 5.22 5.26
CA MET A 37 -13.12 6.40 5.58
C MET A 37 -12.51 7.00 4.31
N VAL A 38 -11.89 6.17 3.46
CA VAL A 38 -11.34 6.60 2.18
C VAL A 38 -12.42 7.24 1.30
N GLN A 39 -13.60 6.63 1.20
CA GLN A 39 -14.70 7.17 0.41
C GLN A 39 -15.21 8.52 0.94
N GLU A 40 -15.29 8.70 2.25
CA GLU A 40 -15.70 9.97 2.85
C GLU A 40 -14.69 11.10 2.59
N ALA A 41 -13.39 10.80 2.62
CA ALA A 41 -12.33 11.73 2.25
C ALA A 41 -12.36 12.06 0.74
N SER A 42 -12.44 11.03 -0.10
CA SER A 42 -12.46 11.16 -1.56
C SER A 42 -13.63 12.04 -2.05
N ARG A 43 -14.83 11.89 -1.46
CA ARG A 43 -16.00 12.74 -1.76
C ARG A 43 -15.79 14.23 -1.44
N ARG A 44 -14.85 14.55 -0.57
CA ARG A 44 -14.47 15.94 -0.22
C ARG A 44 -13.30 16.46 -1.06
N GLY A 45 -12.81 15.67 -2.01
CA GLY A 45 -11.63 16.02 -2.82
C GLY A 45 -10.30 15.88 -2.09
N ILE A 46 -10.28 15.18 -0.94
CA ILE A 46 -9.06 14.95 -0.15
C ILE A 46 -8.33 13.72 -0.72
N SER A 47 -7.05 13.87 -1.03
CA SER A 47 -6.19 12.76 -1.47
C SER A 47 -6.02 11.74 -0.33
N THR A 48 -5.98 10.46 -0.66
CA THR A 48 -5.81 9.40 0.34
C THR A 48 -4.71 8.42 -0.03
N THR A 49 -3.85 8.13 0.93
CA THR A 49 -2.73 7.20 0.78
C THR A 49 -2.84 6.09 1.82
N ILE A 50 -2.77 4.83 1.37
CA ILE A 50 -2.61 3.64 2.22
C ILE A 50 -1.25 3.03 1.90
N SER A 51 -0.43 2.80 2.94
CA SER A 51 0.71 1.89 2.87
C SER A 51 0.38 0.60 3.63
N THR A 52 0.56 -0.56 2.99
CA THR A 52 0.14 -1.88 3.50
C THR A 52 1.25 -2.92 3.32
N ASN A 53 1.36 -3.88 4.25
CA ASN A 53 2.18 -5.08 4.03
C ASN A 53 1.48 -6.09 3.10
N PHE A 54 0.18 -5.90 2.90
CA PHE A 54 -0.72 -6.65 2.03
C PHE A 54 -0.66 -8.18 2.17
N SER A 55 -0.22 -8.67 3.33
CA SER A 55 -0.03 -10.09 3.63
C SER A 55 -1.30 -10.73 4.22
N ILE A 56 -2.47 -10.12 3.99
CA ILE A 56 -3.76 -10.57 4.52
C ILE A 56 -4.57 -11.32 3.44
N PRO A 57 -5.52 -12.19 3.83
CA PRO A 57 -6.44 -12.80 2.88
C PRO A 57 -7.24 -11.74 2.11
N PHE A 58 -7.01 -11.68 0.81
CA PHE A 58 -7.64 -10.72 -0.09
C PHE A 58 -8.36 -11.46 -1.22
N ASP A 59 -9.39 -10.84 -1.76
CA ASP A 59 -10.24 -11.41 -2.80
C ASP A 59 -10.66 -10.32 -3.77
N GLU A 60 -11.23 -10.72 -4.91
CA GLU A 60 -11.69 -9.81 -5.96
C GLU A 60 -12.69 -8.76 -5.44
N GLN A 61 -13.58 -9.13 -4.53
CA GLN A 61 -14.58 -8.20 -3.99
C GLN A 61 -13.96 -7.16 -3.06
N LYS A 62 -12.92 -7.53 -2.30
CA LYS A 62 -12.14 -6.58 -1.50
C LYS A 62 -11.33 -5.64 -2.41
N ALA A 63 -10.73 -6.16 -3.48
CA ALA A 63 -10.01 -5.36 -4.46
C ALA A 63 -10.91 -4.31 -5.12
N GLU A 64 -12.10 -4.73 -5.60
CA GLU A 64 -13.08 -3.81 -6.18
C GLU A 64 -13.55 -2.75 -5.18
N ARG A 65 -13.82 -3.14 -3.92
CA ARG A 65 -14.20 -2.18 -2.89
C ARG A 65 -13.10 -1.18 -2.57
N LEU A 66 -11.84 -1.62 -2.58
CA LEU A 66 -10.70 -0.74 -2.36
C LEU A 66 -10.56 0.28 -3.50
N VAL A 67 -10.65 -0.16 -4.76
CA VAL A 67 -10.61 0.72 -5.93
C VAL A 67 -11.80 1.67 -5.94
N ALA A 68 -13.02 1.15 -5.78
CA ALA A 68 -14.26 1.92 -5.78
C ALA A 68 -14.41 2.87 -4.58
N SER A 69 -13.58 2.73 -3.55
CA SER A 69 -13.53 3.68 -2.44
C SER A 69 -13.00 5.05 -2.86
N GLY A 70 -12.31 5.15 -4.01
CA GLY A 70 -11.68 6.38 -4.47
C GLY A 70 -10.30 6.62 -3.84
N LEU A 71 -9.63 5.55 -3.38
CA LEU A 71 -8.26 5.60 -2.89
C LEU A 71 -7.33 6.21 -3.95
N THR A 72 -6.48 7.15 -3.55
CA THR A 72 -5.59 7.85 -4.48
C THR A 72 -4.28 7.08 -4.69
N VAL A 73 -3.64 6.64 -3.61
CA VAL A 73 -2.36 5.94 -3.63
C VAL A 73 -2.42 4.68 -2.76
N LEU A 74 -1.91 3.57 -3.31
CA LEU A 74 -1.69 2.32 -2.60
C LEU A 74 -0.20 1.99 -2.64
N GLY A 75 0.50 2.32 -1.55
CA GLY A 75 1.84 1.83 -1.27
C GLY A 75 1.78 0.38 -0.77
N VAL A 76 2.57 -0.50 -1.38
CA VAL A 76 2.71 -1.88 -0.95
C VAL A 76 4.16 -2.11 -0.57
N SER A 77 4.32 -2.46 0.69
CA SER A 77 5.58 -2.55 1.39
C SER A 77 6.19 -3.95 1.15
N ILE A 78 7.00 -4.07 0.11
CA ILE A 78 7.55 -5.35 -0.37
C ILE A 78 9.08 -5.24 -0.45
N ASP A 79 9.80 -5.82 0.52
CA ASP A 79 11.26 -5.65 0.65
C ASP A 79 12.07 -6.84 0.10
N GLY A 80 11.63 -7.39 -1.03
CA GLY A 80 12.33 -8.44 -1.78
C GLY A 80 11.58 -8.85 -3.04
N ALA A 81 12.32 -9.21 -4.09
CA ALA A 81 11.77 -9.78 -5.33
C ALA A 81 11.84 -11.32 -5.34
N ARG A 82 12.51 -11.92 -4.35
CA ARG A 82 12.60 -13.36 -4.13
C ARG A 82 12.10 -13.68 -2.73
N GLN A 83 11.55 -14.86 -2.52
CA GLN A 83 11.05 -15.25 -1.19
C GLN A 83 12.16 -15.17 -0.13
N GLU A 84 13.35 -15.66 -0.45
CA GLU A 84 14.53 -15.67 0.45
C GLU A 84 14.96 -14.26 0.90
N SER A 85 14.91 -13.26 0.01
CA SER A 85 15.26 -11.87 0.36
C SER A 85 14.11 -11.17 1.07
N TYR A 86 12.87 -11.40 0.62
CA TYR A 86 11.66 -10.81 1.18
C TYR A 86 11.46 -11.19 2.66
N GLU A 87 11.59 -12.47 2.98
CA GLU A 87 11.27 -12.97 4.33
C GLU A 87 12.29 -12.59 5.41
N GLN A 88 13.49 -12.15 5.02
CA GLN A 88 14.51 -11.66 5.95
C GLN A 88 14.07 -10.40 6.68
N TYR A 89 13.44 -9.47 5.96
CA TYR A 89 12.87 -8.26 6.55
C TYR A 89 11.39 -8.42 6.90
N ARG A 90 10.61 -9.07 6.02
CA ARG A 90 9.17 -9.34 6.22
C ARG A 90 8.98 -10.73 6.80
N VAL A 91 9.33 -10.87 8.07
CA VAL A 91 9.32 -12.15 8.80
C VAL A 91 7.96 -12.86 8.68
N ARG A 92 7.97 -14.11 8.20
CA ARG A 92 6.79 -14.95 7.91
C ARG A 92 5.87 -14.41 6.80
N GLY A 93 6.34 -13.46 6.02
CA GLY A 93 5.65 -13.00 4.82
C GLY A 93 5.76 -14.05 3.71
N ASP A 94 4.69 -14.17 2.92
CA ASP A 94 4.67 -14.93 1.68
C ASP A 94 4.60 -13.96 0.50
N LEU A 95 5.67 -13.90 -0.29
CA LEU A 95 5.80 -12.92 -1.37
C LEU A 95 4.71 -13.13 -2.42
N GLU A 96 4.41 -14.38 -2.78
CA GLU A 96 3.41 -14.66 -3.81
C GLU A 96 2.00 -14.23 -3.40
N THR A 97 1.64 -14.35 -2.12
CA THR A 97 0.38 -13.80 -1.58
C THR A 97 0.30 -12.29 -1.81
N VAL A 98 1.37 -11.55 -1.52
CA VAL A 98 1.39 -10.09 -1.70
C VAL A 98 1.31 -9.71 -3.18
N LEU A 99 2.07 -10.39 -4.04
CA LEU A 99 2.04 -10.16 -5.49
C LEU A 99 0.67 -10.53 -6.08
N HIS A 100 0.05 -11.63 -5.62
CA HIS A 100 -1.31 -12.02 -5.98
C HIS A 100 -2.32 -10.93 -5.62
N ASN A 101 -2.25 -10.38 -4.41
CA ASN A 101 -3.11 -9.30 -3.96
C ASN A 101 -2.94 -8.03 -4.82
N CYS A 102 -1.70 -7.70 -5.20
CA CYS A 102 -1.42 -6.61 -6.13
C CYS A 102 -2.07 -6.85 -7.51
N ARG A 103 -1.99 -8.09 -8.04
CA ARG A 103 -2.67 -8.46 -9.29
C ARG A 103 -4.18 -8.26 -9.17
N LEU A 104 -4.81 -8.68 -8.07
CA LEU A 104 -6.24 -8.47 -7.85
C LEU A 104 -6.64 -6.99 -7.92
N VAL A 105 -5.86 -6.09 -7.31
CA VAL A 105 -6.11 -4.63 -7.37
C VAL A 105 -5.95 -4.11 -8.80
N ARG A 106 -4.89 -4.51 -9.52
CA ARG A 106 -4.68 -4.15 -10.93
C ARG A 106 -5.86 -4.59 -11.81
N GLU A 107 -6.34 -5.82 -11.64
CA GLU A 107 -7.49 -6.33 -12.39
C GLU A 107 -8.77 -5.58 -12.05
N ALA A 108 -9.00 -5.26 -10.77
CA ALA A 108 -10.13 -4.45 -10.33
C ALA A 108 -10.10 -3.03 -10.93
N LYS A 109 -8.93 -2.38 -10.98
CA LYS A 109 -8.75 -1.10 -11.68
C LYS A 109 -9.17 -1.21 -13.14
N ARG A 110 -8.72 -2.26 -13.84
CA ARG A 110 -9.08 -2.49 -15.25
C ARG A 110 -10.58 -2.70 -15.43
N ARG A 111 -11.22 -3.52 -14.58
CA ARG A 111 -12.67 -3.80 -14.65
C ARG A 111 -13.52 -2.55 -14.43
N LEU A 112 -13.10 -1.69 -13.50
CA LEU A 112 -13.81 -0.47 -13.13
C LEU A 112 -13.45 0.73 -14.02
N GLY A 113 -12.47 0.60 -14.92
CA GLY A 113 -11.97 1.71 -15.72
C GLY A 113 -11.35 2.82 -14.87
N SER A 114 -10.74 2.45 -13.73
CA SER A 114 -10.21 3.40 -12.75
C SER A 114 -8.71 3.62 -12.92
N GLU A 115 -8.31 4.88 -13.04
CA GLU A 115 -6.90 5.29 -13.04
C GLU A 115 -6.26 5.17 -11.64
N THR A 116 -7.08 5.27 -10.58
CA THR A 116 -6.66 5.16 -9.19
C THR A 116 -7.04 3.82 -8.56
N PRO A 117 -6.32 3.36 -7.52
CA PRO A 117 -5.15 3.99 -6.92
C PRO A 117 -3.90 3.90 -7.80
N ARG A 118 -3.00 4.89 -7.72
CA ARG A 118 -1.62 4.70 -8.16
C ARG A 118 -0.98 3.66 -7.22
N MET A 119 -0.45 2.59 -7.79
CA MET A 119 0.13 1.50 -7.00
C MET A 119 1.64 1.67 -6.97
N ILE A 120 2.23 1.63 -5.77
CA ILE A 120 3.65 1.85 -5.55
C ILE A 120 4.22 0.63 -4.83
N TRP A 121 5.25 0.02 -5.41
CA TRP A 121 6.08 -0.97 -4.74
C TRP A 121 7.11 -0.20 -3.91
N GLU A 122 6.92 -0.18 -2.60
CA GLU A 122 7.84 0.43 -1.64
C GLU A 122 8.92 -0.61 -1.27
N PHE A 123 10.14 -0.39 -1.74
CA PHE A 123 11.27 -1.31 -1.56
C PHE A 123 12.40 -0.64 -0.78
N HIS A 124 12.68 -1.14 0.42
CA HIS A 124 13.83 -0.74 1.21
C HIS A 124 15.03 -1.63 0.90
N ILE A 125 16.13 -1.01 0.48
CA ILE A 125 17.39 -1.68 0.18
C ILE A 125 18.14 -1.98 1.48
N PHE A 126 18.48 -3.25 1.66
CA PHE A 126 19.38 -3.80 2.66
C PHE A 126 20.47 -4.63 1.97
N PRO A 127 21.56 -4.99 2.68
CA PRO A 127 22.62 -5.82 2.10
C PRO A 127 22.13 -7.15 1.50
N HIS A 128 21.07 -7.75 2.06
CA HIS A 128 20.54 -9.05 1.62
C HIS A 128 19.63 -8.99 0.38
N ASN A 129 19.15 -7.81 -0.01
CA ASN A 129 18.20 -7.65 -1.11
C ASN A 129 18.66 -6.67 -2.20
N VAL A 130 19.89 -6.12 -2.12
CA VAL A 130 20.41 -5.17 -3.12
C VAL A 130 20.37 -5.72 -4.55
N ASP A 131 20.59 -7.02 -4.73
CA ASP A 131 20.56 -7.67 -6.04
C ASP A 131 19.14 -7.78 -6.63
N ASP A 132 18.10 -7.49 -5.85
CA ASP A 132 16.71 -7.54 -6.30
C ASP A 132 16.27 -6.28 -7.05
N ILE A 133 17.05 -5.20 -7.05
CA ILE A 133 16.64 -3.88 -7.60
C ILE A 133 16.11 -3.98 -9.04
N GLU A 134 16.82 -4.69 -9.92
CA GLU A 134 16.39 -4.85 -11.31
C GLU A 134 15.13 -5.73 -11.44
N ALA A 135 15.01 -6.76 -10.61
CA ALA A 135 13.83 -7.61 -10.56
C ALA A 135 12.61 -6.82 -10.05
N VAL A 136 12.75 -6.02 -8.98
CA VAL A 136 11.72 -5.11 -8.48
C VAL A 136 11.25 -4.17 -9.58
N ARG A 137 12.16 -3.57 -10.34
CA ARG A 137 11.80 -2.69 -11.48
C ARG A 137 11.02 -3.43 -12.56
N SER A 138 11.42 -4.64 -12.92
CA SER A 138 10.71 -5.44 -13.94
C SER A 138 9.33 -5.86 -13.47
N MET A 139 9.26 -6.47 -12.30
CA MET A 139 8.01 -7.00 -11.72
C MET A 139 7.01 -5.88 -11.43
N SER A 140 7.47 -4.72 -10.95
CA SER A 140 6.60 -3.55 -10.77
C SER A 140 5.94 -3.13 -12.08
N ARG A 141 6.70 -3.05 -13.18
CA ARG A 141 6.13 -2.74 -14.51
C ARG A 141 5.11 -3.77 -14.96
N GLU A 142 5.38 -5.06 -14.79
CA GLU A 142 4.44 -6.14 -15.13
C GLU A 142 3.15 -6.07 -14.32
N LEU A 143 3.24 -5.64 -13.05
CA LEU A 143 2.10 -5.44 -12.16
C LEU A 143 1.40 -4.09 -12.36
N GLY A 144 1.89 -3.22 -13.24
CA GLY A 144 1.35 -1.87 -13.41
C GLY A 144 1.54 -0.99 -12.18
N MET A 145 2.67 -1.17 -11.49
CA MET A 145 3.07 -0.44 -10.30
C MET A 145 4.31 0.42 -10.59
N GLU A 146 4.42 1.53 -9.88
CA GLU A 146 5.65 2.34 -9.81
C GLU A 146 6.59 1.73 -8.75
N ALA A 147 7.90 1.77 -8.97
CA ALA A 147 8.87 1.30 -7.99
C ALA A 147 9.44 2.50 -7.21
N ALA A 148 9.18 2.56 -5.91
CA ALA A 148 9.80 3.49 -4.98
C ALA A 148 10.93 2.78 -4.23
N ILE A 149 12.17 3.09 -4.61
CA ILE A 149 13.37 2.41 -4.11
C ILE A 149 14.10 3.37 -3.17
N GLY A 150 14.21 2.98 -1.90
CA GLY A 150 14.89 3.76 -0.86
C GLY A 150 15.91 2.94 -0.10
N LYS A 151 16.91 3.59 0.51
CA LYS A 151 17.83 2.91 1.43
C LYS A 151 17.06 2.52 2.69
N GLY A 152 17.15 1.25 3.09
CA GLY A 152 16.62 0.77 4.36
C GLY A 152 17.45 1.27 5.55
N TRP A 153 16.80 1.37 6.71
CA TRP A 153 17.44 1.82 7.94
C TRP A 153 17.83 0.63 8.82
N VAL A 154 19.10 0.61 9.25
CA VAL A 154 19.62 -0.40 10.17
C VAL A 154 20.13 0.30 11.42
N ILE A 155 19.83 -0.25 12.61
CA ILE A 155 20.37 0.26 13.87
C ILE A 155 21.81 -0.24 14.00
N GLY A 156 22.81 0.65 13.98
CA GLY A 156 24.22 0.28 14.03
C GLY A 156 25.16 1.39 13.57
N ALA A 157 26.45 1.09 13.40
CA ALA A 157 27.51 2.06 13.09
C ALA A 157 27.36 2.78 11.73
N ASP A 158 26.35 2.45 10.92
CA ASP A 158 26.07 3.03 9.61
C ASP A 158 25.34 4.40 9.67
N TRP A 159 25.51 5.16 10.76
CA TRP A 159 25.00 6.53 10.95
C TRP A 159 26.01 7.62 10.53
N ASP A 160 27.06 7.26 9.78
CA ASP A 160 27.99 8.22 9.14
C ASP A 160 27.75 8.25 7.61
#